data_AF-A0A6L2K1N2-F1
#
_entry.id   AF-A0A6L2K1N2-F1
#
_cell.length_a   1.000
_cell.length_b   1.000
_cell.length_c   1.000
_cell.angle_alpha   90.00
_cell.angle_beta   90.00
_cell.angle_gamma   90.00
#
_symmetry.space_group_name_H-M   'P 1'
#
loop_
_entity.id
_entity.type
_entity.pdbx_description
1 polymer ?
#
loop_
_entity_poly.entity_id
_entity_poly.type
_entity_poly.pdbx_seq_one_letter_code
_entity_poly.pdbx_strand_id
1 'polypeptide(L)'
;MEERGGNERWSAAIANISDISNNLDSLQNLLIKKAVYVDQDSFNKASLTSDQARTIKVLEQRVETLERELDAAISAAARARTEKRQAEAGQKAAELRAQEITKELENTTKVFELHMEELRAKQDEITKRDNEIKLLEAIIQTLGGKDQIWWWVPKKRRTYARESWSGSCEDSSLCAQLCHDHEGALGGACHPQEYGNSCFCYYNCKM
;
A
#
# COMPACT_ATOMS: atom_id res chain seq x y z
N MET A 1 -62.71 63.32 50.27
CA MET A 1 -63.25 61.96 50.04
C MET A 1 -62.13 60.93 50.18
N GLU A 2 -61.53 60.78 51.36
CA GLU A 2 -60.39 59.86 51.57
C GLU A 2 -60.59 58.86 52.74
N GLU A 3 -61.52 59.11 53.66
CA GLU A 3 -61.72 58.21 54.82
C GLU A 3 -62.40 56.88 54.49
N ARG A 4 -63.27 56.82 53.46
CA ARG A 4 -64.00 55.58 53.11
C ARG A 4 -63.11 54.49 52.50
N GLY A 5 -62.17 54.86 51.63
CA GLY A 5 -61.27 53.90 50.99
C GLY A 5 -60.22 53.31 51.94
N GLY A 6 -59.82 54.05 52.97
CA GLY A 6 -58.97 53.53 54.03
C GLY A 6 -59.68 52.45 54.86
N ASN A 7 -60.92 52.72 55.27
CA ASN A 7 -61.71 51.80 56.10
C ASN A 7 -61.99 50.45 55.40
N GLU A 8 -62.28 50.47 54.10
CA GLU A 8 -62.49 49.24 53.31
C GLU A 8 -61.21 48.41 53.17
N ARG A 9 -60.05 49.06 52.95
CA ARG A 9 -58.74 48.38 52.89
C ARG A 9 -58.34 47.77 54.23
N TRP A 10 -58.57 48.48 55.33
CA TRP A 10 -58.33 47.96 56.69
C TRP A 10 -59.26 46.79 57.00
N SER A 11 -60.53 46.88 56.62
CA SER A 11 -61.50 45.79 56.80
C SER A 11 -61.13 44.54 56.00
N ALA A 12 -60.67 44.70 54.75
CA ALA A 12 -60.18 43.59 53.93
C ALA A 12 -58.90 42.94 54.49
N ALA A 13 -57.98 43.75 55.03
CA ALA A 13 -56.78 43.22 55.68
C ALA A 13 -57.10 42.40 56.93
N ILE A 14 -58.07 42.84 57.75
CA ILE A 14 -58.53 42.11 58.93
C ILE A 14 -59.20 40.79 58.53
N ALA A 15 -60.02 40.79 57.47
CA ALA A 15 -60.63 39.57 56.95
C ALA A 15 -59.57 38.54 56.50
N ASN A 16 -58.56 38.99 55.75
CA ASN A 16 -57.45 38.12 55.33
C ASN A 16 -56.68 37.53 56.52
N ILE A 17 -56.43 38.32 57.57
CA ILE A 17 -55.77 37.83 58.79
C ILE A 17 -56.65 36.80 59.52
N SER A 18 -57.95 37.03 59.58
CA SER A 18 -58.90 36.08 60.16
C SER A 18 -58.91 34.77 59.40
N ASP A 19 -58.88 34.81 58.06
CA ASP A 19 -58.82 33.63 57.23
C ASP A 19 -57.51 32.86 57.40
N ILE A 20 -56.38 33.58 57.52
CA ILE A 20 -55.09 32.96 57.85
C ILE A 20 -55.13 32.30 59.23
N SER A 21 -55.75 32.92 60.24
CA SER A 21 -55.91 32.34 61.56
C SER A 21 -56.71 31.03 61.50
N ASN A 22 -57.83 31.04 60.77
CA ASN A 22 -58.67 29.86 60.60
C ASN A 22 -57.92 28.73 59.87
N ASN A 23 -57.13 29.08 58.85
CA ASN A 23 -56.29 28.11 58.13
C ASN A 23 -55.17 27.55 59.02
N LEU A 24 -54.58 28.38 59.87
CA LEU A 24 -53.55 27.97 60.83
C LEU A 24 -54.13 27.00 61.87
N ASP A 25 -55.31 27.30 62.41
CA ASP A 25 -56.01 26.44 63.37
C ASP A 25 -56.40 25.10 62.73
N SER A 26 -56.82 25.11 61.47
CA SER A 26 -57.11 23.89 60.70
C SER A 26 -55.85 23.03 60.52
N LEU A 27 -54.73 23.65 60.13
CA LEU A 27 -53.43 22.96 59.99
C LEU A 27 -52.93 22.41 61.32
N GLN A 28 -53.03 23.19 62.40
CA GLN A 28 -52.64 22.75 63.74
C GLN A 28 -53.46 21.52 64.15
N ASN A 29 -54.78 21.57 63.97
CA ASN A 29 -55.67 20.46 64.29
C ASN A 29 -55.36 19.21 63.46
N LEU A 30 -55.02 19.39 62.18
CA LEU A 30 -54.65 18.30 61.30
C LEU A 30 -53.31 17.68 61.73
N LEU A 31 -52.31 18.50 62.03
CA LEU A 31 -51.01 18.03 62.53
C LEU A 31 -51.16 17.30 63.86
N ILE A 32 -51.90 17.83 64.82
CA ILE A 32 -52.10 17.17 66.12
C ILE A 32 -52.84 15.83 65.97
N LYS A 33 -53.83 15.74 65.07
CA LYS A 33 -54.65 14.53 64.90
C LYS A 33 -54.03 13.48 63.98
N LYS A 34 -53.23 13.89 63.00
CA LYS A 34 -52.72 13.00 61.94
C LYS A 34 -51.20 12.83 61.92
N ALA A 35 -50.44 13.68 62.62
CA ALA A 35 -49.01 13.45 62.72
C ALA A 35 -48.77 12.23 63.62
N VAL A 36 -48.35 11.14 63.00
CA VAL A 36 -47.72 10.02 63.71
C VAL A 36 -46.29 10.46 63.96
N TYR A 37 -46.00 10.89 65.19
CA TYR A 37 -44.63 11.19 65.60
C TYR A 37 -43.84 9.89 65.61
N VAL A 38 -42.98 9.70 64.62
CA VAL A 38 -42.01 8.61 64.62
C VAL A 38 -40.93 8.98 65.65
N ASP A 39 -40.58 8.06 66.53
CA ASP A 39 -39.48 8.31 67.47
C ASP A 39 -38.20 8.62 66.70
N GLN A 40 -37.37 9.49 67.26
CA GLN A 40 -36.18 10.00 66.57
C GLN A 40 -35.26 8.85 66.08
N ASP A 41 -35.19 7.75 66.83
CA ASP A 41 -34.37 6.60 66.47
C ASP A 41 -34.94 5.83 65.27
N SER A 42 -36.26 5.63 65.21
CA SER A 42 -36.92 5.02 64.06
C SER A 42 -36.79 5.86 62.80
N PHE A 43 -36.92 7.19 62.90
CA PHE A 43 -36.68 8.09 61.78
C PHE A 43 -35.23 8.04 61.30
N ASN A 44 -34.26 8.13 62.22
CA ASN A 44 -32.83 8.07 61.91
C ASN A 44 -32.46 6.75 61.24
N LYS A 45 -32.96 5.62 61.75
CA LYS A 45 -32.75 4.28 61.15
C LYS A 45 -33.35 4.18 59.75
N ALA A 46 -34.57 4.65 59.55
CA ALA A 46 -35.23 4.65 58.25
C ALA A 46 -34.48 5.52 57.24
N SER A 47 -34.03 6.72 57.66
CA SER A 47 -33.23 7.61 56.82
C SER A 47 -31.91 6.97 56.42
N LEU A 48 -31.15 6.42 57.38
CA LEU A 48 -29.89 5.72 57.12
C LEU A 48 -30.08 4.55 56.15
N THR A 49 -31.13 3.75 56.37
CA THR A 49 -31.44 2.59 55.50
C THR A 49 -31.80 3.05 54.09
N SER A 50 -32.51 4.16 53.95
CA SER A 50 -32.84 4.76 52.64
C SER A 50 -31.59 5.21 51.90
N ASP A 51 -30.67 5.90 52.60
CA ASP A 51 -29.41 6.37 52.01
C ASP A 51 -28.48 5.21 51.62
N GLN A 52 -28.41 4.18 52.47
CA GLN A 52 -27.69 2.94 52.14
C GLN A 52 -28.30 2.26 50.91
N ALA A 53 -29.63 2.15 50.82
CA ALA A 53 -30.29 1.55 49.66
C ALA A 53 -30.02 2.32 48.36
N ARG A 54 -29.99 3.66 48.41
CA ARG A 54 -29.59 4.49 47.25
C ARG A 54 -28.13 4.23 46.86
N THR A 55 -27.24 4.18 47.83
CA THR A 55 -25.81 3.92 47.60
C THR A 55 -25.59 2.55 46.99
N ILE A 56 -26.26 1.52 47.50
CA ILE A 56 -26.20 0.14 46.97
C ILE A 56 -26.61 0.13 45.50
N LYS A 57 -27.74 0.75 45.14
CA LYS A 57 -28.19 0.80 43.74
C LYS A 57 -27.18 1.46 42.80
N VAL A 58 -26.54 2.55 43.24
CA VAL A 58 -25.50 3.23 42.44
C VAL A 58 -24.28 2.32 42.27
N LEU A 59 -23.88 1.59 43.31
CA LEU A 59 -22.77 0.64 43.23
C LEU A 59 -23.10 -0.54 42.31
N GLU A 60 -24.32 -1.10 42.40
CA GLU A 60 -24.78 -2.18 41.51
C GLU A 60 -24.71 -1.76 40.04
N GLN A 61 -25.20 -0.56 39.71
CA GLN A 61 -25.10 -0.02 38.34
C GLN A 61 -23.65 0.11 37.88
N ARG A 62 -22.76 0.58 38.77
CA ARG A 62 -21.33 0.70 38.45
C ARG A 62 -20.67 -0.65 38.22
N VAL A 63 -21.01 -1.67 39.02
CA VAL A 63 -20.51 -3.03 38.83
C VAL A 63 -20.97 -3.56 37.47
N GLU A 64 -22.25 -3.41 37.15
CA GLU A 64 -22.80 -3.86 35.86
C GLU A 64 -22.14 -3.16 34.66
N THR A 65 -21.85 -1.86 34.76
CA THR A 65 -21.08 -1.13 33.73
C THR A 65 -19.66 -1.70 33.59
N LEU A 66 -18.96 -1.92 34.71
CA LEU A 66 -17.60 -2.46 34.70
C LEU A 66 -17.53 -3.88 34.13
N GLU A 67 -18.54 -4.72 34.40
CA GLU A 67 -18.64 -6.07 33.82
C GLU A 67 -18.77 -6.00 32.28
N ARG A 68 -19.63 -5.10 31.76
CA ARG A 68 -19.74 -4.88 30.30
C ARG A 68 -18.43 -4.38 29.69
N GLU A 69 -17.74 -3.46 30.36
CA GLU A 69 -16.44 -2.96 29.91
C GLU A 69 -15.37 -4.06 29.89
N LEU A 70 -15.37 -4.95 30.89
CA LEU A 70 -14.47 -6.09 30.95
C LEU A 70 -14.72 -7.06 29.80
N ASP A 71 -15.99 -7.41 29.52
CA ASP A 71 -16.34 -8.30 28.40
C ASP A 71 -15.95 -7.69 27.04
N ALA A 72 -16.13 -6.37 26.89
CA ALA A 72 -15.69 -5.64 25.71
C ALA A 72 -14.16 -5.68 25.56
N ALA A 73 -13.42 -5.49 26.65
CA ALA A 73 -11.95 -5.56 26.66
C ALA A 73 -11.43 -6.96 26.34
N ILE A 74 -12.05 -8.02 26.89
CA ILE A 74 -11.72 -9.42 26.58
C ILE A 74 -11.93 -9.70 25.08
N SER A 75 -13.06 -9.28 24.55
CA SER A 75 -13.40 -9.44 23.13
C SER A 75 -12.42 -8.69 22.22
N ALA A 76 -12.06 -7.45 22.57
CA ALA A 76 -11.08 -6.65 21.83
C ALA A 76 -9.69 -7.30 21.87
N ALA A 77 -9.25 -7.77 23.04
CA ALA A 77 -7.97 -8.47 23.18
C ALA A 77 -7.91 -9.77 22.37
N ALA A 78 -9.03 -10.51 22.29
CA ALA A 78 -9.13 -11.70 21.45
C ALA A 78 -8.94 -11.35 19.96
N ARG A 79 -9.64 -10.31 19.47
CA ARG A 79 -9.49 -9.83 18.07
C ARG A 79 -8.06 -9.37 17.77
N ALA A 80 -7.46 -8.58 18.66
CA ALA A 80 -6.09 -8.11 18.51
C ALA A 80 -5.09 -9.28 18.43
N ARG A 81 -5.28 -10.34 19.22
CA ARG A 81 -4.45 -11.56 19.14
C ARG A 81 -4.61 -12.28 17.80
N THR A 82 -5.84 -12.38 17.28
CA THR A 82 -6.08 -13.04 15.98
C THR A 82 -5.51 -12.23 14.82
N GLU A 83 -5.68 -10.90 14.82
CA GLU A 83 -5.11 -10.00 13.82
C GLU A 83 -3.58 -10.05 13.84
N LYS A 84 -2.98 -10.03 15.04
CA LYS A 84 -1.53 -10.19 15.21
C LYS A 84 -1.03 -11.50 14.60
N ARG A 85 -1.69 -12.62 14.85
CA ARG A 85 -1.30 -13.93 14.29
C ARG A 85 -1.38 -13.94 12.76
N GLN A 86 -2.41 -13.32 12.18
CA GLN A 86 -2.55 -13.19 10.73
C GLN A 86 -1.45 -12.32 10.13
N ALA A 87 -1.14 -11.19 10.76
CA ALA A 87 -0.06 -10.31 10.35
C ALA A 87 1.32 -11.00 10.43
N GLU A 88 1.60 -11.71 11.54
CA GLU A 88 2.85 -12.48 11.72
C GLU A 88 2.99 -13.59 10.68
N ALA A 89 1.89 -14.30 10.35
CA ALA A 89 1.92 -15.31 9.30
C ALA A 89 2.23 -14.70 7.92
N GLY A 90 1.64 -13.54 7.60
CA GLY A 90 1.92 -12.80 6.38
C GLY A 90 3.37 -12.32 6.31
N GLN A 91 3.90 -11.76 7.41
CA GLN A 91 5.29 -11.33 7.51
C GLN A 91 6.25 -12.50 7.30
N LYS A 92 6.02 -13.63 7.96
CA LYS A 92 6.86 -14.82 7.81
C LYS A 92 6.84 -15.37 6.39
N ALA A 93 5.69 -15.35 5.73
CA ALA A 93 5.58 -15.76 4.33
C ALA A 93 6.35 -14.81 3.40
N ALA A 94 6.27 -13.50 3.63
CA ALA A 94 7.02 -12.50 2.88
C ALA A 94 8.54 -12.64 3.10
N GLU A 95 8.97 -12.88 4.34
CA GLU A 95 10.38 -13.10 4.68
C GLU A 95 10.94 -14.36 4.00
N LEU A 96 10.18 -15.47 4.00
CA LEU A 96 10.58 -16.70 3.30
C LEU A 96 10.75 -16.45 1.79
N ARG A 97 9.84 -15.70 1.17
CA ARG A 97 9.95 -15.33 -0.26
C ARG A 97 11.17 -14.45 -0.53
N ALA A 98 11.46 -13.49 0.36
CA ALA A 98 12.65 -12.65 0.22
C ALA A 98 13.93 -13.50 0.29
N GLN A 99 14.00 -14.45 1.22
CA GLN A 99 15.13 -15.38 1.33
C GLN A 99 15.30 -16.25 0.09
N GLU A 100 14.20 -16.75 -0.48
CA GLU A 100 14.22 -17.52 -1.72
C GLU A 100 14.78 -16.69 -2.89
N ILE A 101 14.25 -15.48 -3.10
CA ILE A 101 14.74 -14.57 -4.15
C ILE A 101 16.22 -14.22 -3.96
N THR A 102 16.67 -14.00 -2.71
CA THR A 102 18.10 -13.73 -2.47
C THR A 102 18.99 -14.90 -2.87
N LYS A 103 18.56 -16.15 -2.61
CA LYS A 103 19.31 -17.34 -3.02
C LYS A 103 19.35 -17.50 -4.54
N GLU A 104 18.24 -17.21 -5.22
CA GLU A 104 18.19 -17.20 -6.68
C GLU A 104 19.14 -16.14 -7.25
N LEU A 105 19.14 -14.93 -6.69
CA LEU A 105 20.06 -13.86 -7.10
C LEU A 105 21.53 -14.25 -6.88
N GLU A 106 21.87 -14.84 -5.74
CA GLU A 106 23.23 -15.36 -5.50
C GLU A 106 23.61 -16.46 -6.50
N ASN A 107 22.70 -17.35 -6.85
CA ASN A 107 22.93 -18.38 -7.86
C ASN A 107 23.16 -17.76 -9.25
N THR A 108 22.29 -16.84 -9.68
CA THR A 108 22.45 -16.15 -10.97
C THR A 108 23.78 -15.39 -11.04
N THR A 109 24.22 -14.78 -9.94
CA THR A 109 25.53 -14.11 -9.87
C THR A 109 26.67 -15.09 -10.13
N LYS A 110 26.65 -16.27 -9.52
CA LYS A 110 27.67 -17.32 -9.78
C LYS A 110 27.66 -17.80 -11.23
N VAL A 111 26.48 -17.94 -11.84
CA VAL A 111 26.36 -18.28 -13.26
C VAL A 111 26.99 -17.18 -14.12
N PHE A 112 26.73 -15.91 -13.82
CA PHE A 112 27.36 -14.79 -14.53
C PHE A 112 28.88 -14.79 -14.38
N GLU A 113 29.42 -15.07 -13.19
CA GLU A 113 30.87 -15.18 -12.97
C GLU A 113 31.48 -16.27 -13.86
N LEU A 114 30.89 -17.46 -13.89
CA LEU A 114 31.34 -18.55 -14.75
C LEU A 114 31.29 -18.18 -16.24
N HIS A 115 30.22 -17.51 -16.67
CA HIS A 115 30.10 -17.04 -18.05
C HIS A 115 31.20 -16.01 -18.40
N MET A 116 31.57 -15.11 -17.47
CA MET A 116 32.66 -14.15 -17.70
C MET A 116 34.04 -14.81 -17.75
N GLU A 117 34.24 -15.89 -17.00
CA GLU A 117 35.46 -16.69 -17.06
C GLU A 117 35.56 -17.46 -18.38
N GLU A 118 34.46 -18.09 -18.82
CA GLU A 118 34.42 -18.81 -20.10
C GLU A 118 34.66 -17.86 -21.28
N LEU A 119 34.06 -16.66 -21.25
CA LEU A 119 34.32 -15.64 -22.28
C LEU A 119 35.77 -15.19 -22.31
N ARG A 120 36.43 -15.04 -21.15
CA ARG A 120 37.87 -14.75 -21.10
C ARG A 120 38.71 -15.88 -21.68
N ALA A 121 38.42 -17.14 -21.31
CA ALA A 121 39.12 -18.29 -21.86
C ALA A 121 38.96 -18.38 -23.39
N LYS A 122 37.75 -18.12 -23.90
CA LYS A 122 37.49 -18.05 -25.34
C LYS A 122 38.24 -16.92 -26.02
N GLN A 123 38.34 -15.76 -25.38
CA GLN A 123 39.13 -14.64 -25.88
C GLN A 123 40.62 -15.00 -25.97
N ASP A 124 41.17 -15.68 -24.98
CA ASP A 124 42.56 -16.16 -25.00
C ASP A 124 42.80 -17.18 -26.12
N GLU A 125 41.88 -18.13 -26.32
CA GLU A 125 41.93 -19.07 -27.45
C GLU A 125 41.93 -18.33 -28.80
N ILE A 126 41.07 -17.33 -28.97
CA ILE A 126 41.02 -16.50 -30.18
C ILE A 126 42.36 -15.79 -30.41
N THR A 127 42.93 -15.16 -29.37
CA THR A 127 44.22 -14.46 -29.52
C THR A 127 45.36 -15.39 -29.91
N LYS A 128 45.37 -16.63 -29.38
CA LYS A 128 46.36 -17.65 -29.76
C LYS A 128 46.20 -18.04 -31.23
N ARG A 129 44.96 -18.33 -31.66
CA ARG A 129 44.66 -18.67 -33.06
C ARG A 129 44.99 -17.51 -34.01
N ASP A 130 44.72 -16.26 -33.62
CA ASP A 130 45.09 -15.08 -34.38
C ASP A 130 46.61 -14.95 -34.56
N ASN A 131 47.40 -15.26 -33.52
CA ASN A 131 48.86 -15.26 -33.62
C ASN A 131 49.38 -16.37 -34.54
N GLU A 132 48.80 -17.57 -34.48
CA GLU A 132 49.11 -18.67 -35.41
C GLU A 132 48.77 -18.28 -36.86
N ILE A 133 47.61 -17.66 -37.09
CA ILE A 133 47.19 -17.17 -38.41
C ILE A 133 48.20 -16.14 -38.94
N LYS A 134 48.59 -15.15 -38.14
CA LYS A 134 49.60 -14.14 -38.56
C LYS A 134 50.94 -14.76 -38.90
N LEU A 135 51.38 -15.77 -38.16
CA LEU A 135 52.62 -16.51 -38.46
C LEU A 135 52.50 -17.23 -39.80
N LEU A 136 51.39 -17.94 -40.02
CA LEU A 136 51.11 -18.63 -41.27
C LEU A 136 51.03 -17.65 -42.45
N GLU A 137 50.39 -16.49 -42.29
CA GLU A 137 50.35 -15.42 -43.28
C GLU A 137 51.75 -14.93 -43.65
N ALA A 138 52.64 -14.72 -42.67
CA ALA A 138 54.01 -14.31 -42.91
C ALA A 138 54.84 -15.37 -43.66
N ILE A 139 54.65 -16.66 -43.34
CA ILE A 139 55.30 -17.76 -44.06
C ILE A 139 54.79 -17.83 -45.51
N ILE A 140 53.48 -17.69 -45.73
CA ILE A 140 52.90 -17.67 -47.08
C ILE A 140 53.47 -16.49 -47.89
N GLN A 141 53.58 -15.29 -47.29
CA GLN A 141 54.16 -14.12 -47.96
C GLN A 141 55.64 -14.29 -48.34
N THR A 142 56.39 -15.13 -47.61
CA THR A 142 57.81 -15.41 -47.91
C THR A 142 58.01 -16.57 -48.90
N LEU A 143 57.13 -17.57 -48.90
CA LEU A 143 57.21 -18.76 -49.79
C LEU A 143 56.41 -18.65 -51.09
N GLY A 144 55.36 -17.82 -51.12
CA GLY A 144 54.50 -17.61 -52.28
C GLY A 144 54.30 -16.13 -52.53
N GLY A 145 54.79 -15.64 -53.68
CA GLY A 145 54.48 -14.29 -54.15
C GLY A 145 52.98 -14.01 -54.10
N LYS A 146 52.63 -12.74 -53.82
CA LYS A 146 51.30 -12.17 -53.49
C LYS A 146 50.06 -12.63 -54.29
N ASP A 147 50.21 -13.45 -55.33
CA ASP A 147 49.19 -13.73 -56.34
C ASP A 147 48.23 -14.90 -55.98
N GLN A 148 48.52 -15.71 -54.97
CA GLN A 148 47.65 -16.82 -54.54
C GLN A 148 46.74 -16.50 -53.34
N ILE A 149 46.95 -15.38 -52.64
CA ILE A 149 46.30 -15.09 -51.34
C ILE A 149 44.85 -14.59 -51.49
N TRP A 150 44.43 -14.16 -52.69
CA TRP A 150 43.07 -13.64 -52.93
C TRP A 150 41.95 -14.69 -52.84
N TRP A 151 42.26 -15.98 -52.90
CA TRP A 151 41.25 -17.05 -52.95
C TRP A 151 40.86 -17.63 -51.58
N TRP A 152 41.67 -17.41 -50.54
CA TRP A 152 41.50 -18.07 -49.23
C TRP A 152 41.23 -17.14 -48.05
N VAL A 153 41.20 -15.82 -48.27
CA VAL A 153 40.57 -14.93 -47.29
C VAL A 153 39.07 -15.24 -47.34
N PRO A 154 38.43 -15.75 -46.26
CA PRO A 154 36.98 -15.67 -46.18
C PRO A 154 36.71 -14.18 -46.29
N LYS A 155 36.10 -13.72 -47.39
CA LYS A 155 35.64 -12.34 -47.51
C LYS A 155 34.96 -12.04 -46.19
N LYS A 156 35.59 -11.21 -45.34
CA LYS A 156 34.89 -10.58 -44.22
C LYS A 156 33.69 -9.98 -44.90
N ARG A 157 32.54 -10.65 -44.78
CA ARG A 157 31.27 -10.09 -45.16
C ARG A 157 31.19 -8.95 -44.17
N ARG A 158 31.62 -7.75 -44.60
CA ARG A 158 31.25 -6.53 -43.91
C ARG A 158 29.75 -6.49 -44.07
N THR A 159 29.06 -7.16 -43.16
CA THR A 159 27.80 -6.65 -42.66
C THR A 159 28.19 -5.35 -41.99
N TYR A 160 28.35 -4.30 -42.81
CA TYR A 160 27.89 -3.01 -42.34
C TYR A 160 26.40 -3.25 -42.08
N ALA A 161 26.07 -3.54 -40.82
CA ALA A 161 24.81 -3.07 -40.28
C ALA A 161 24.90 -1.53 -40.36
N ARG A 162 24.71 -1.02 -41.58
CA ARG A 162 24.18 0.33 -41.77
C ARG A 162 22.73 0.16 -41.41
N GLU A 163 22.31 0.91 -40.40
CA GLU A 163 20.97 0.99 -39.84
C GLU A 163 19.93 0.88 -40.96
N SER A 164 19.54 -0.34 -41.30
CA SER A 164 18.46 -0.60 -42.22
C SER A 164 17.20 -0.32 -41.44
N TRP A 165 16.44 0.68 -41.82
CA TRP A 165 15.11 0.90 -41.27
C TRP A 165 14.30 -0.41 -41.36
N SER A 166 14.05 -1.05 -40.22
CA SER A 166 13.34 -2.33 -40.13
C SER A 166 11.84 -2.06 -39.96
N GLY A 167 11.13 -1.89 -41.06
CA GLY A 167 9.67 -1.88 -41.12
C GLY A 167 9.11 -3.19 -41.70
N SER A 168 7.84 -3.47 -41.40
CA SER A 168 7.10 -4.57 -42.05
C SER A 168 7.05 -4.34 -43.56
N CYS A 169 7.44 -5.33 -44.35
CA CYS A 169 7.60 -5.22 -45.81
C CYS A 169 6.65 -6.17 -46.53
N GLU A 170 5.54 -5.65 -47.07
CA GLU A 170 4.59 -6.46 -47.84
C GLU A 170 4.87 -6.41 -49.35
N ASP A 171 5.54 -5.35 -49.83
CA ASP A 171 5.83 -5.15 -51.25
C ASP A 171 7.26 -4.63 -51.46
N SER A 172 8.03 -5.34 -52.29
CA SER A 172 9.41 -4.98 -52.61
C SER A 172 9.52 -3.71 -53.46
N SER A 173 8.49 -3.37 -54.24
CA SER A 173 8.47 -2.14 -55.05
C SER A 173 8.33 -0.89 -54.19
N LEU A 174 7.48 -0.94 -53.16
CA LEU A 174 7.32 0.12 -52.17
C LEU A 174 8.60 0.28 -51.33
N CYS A 175 9.22 -0.83 -50.96
CA CYS A 175 10.51 -0.85 -50.29
C CYS A 175 11.61 -0.18 -51.12
N ALA A 176 11.69 -0.46 -52.43
CA ALA A 176 12.67 0.16 -53.30
C ALA A 176 12.49 1.68 -53.38
N GLN A 177 11.25 2.16 -53.46
CA GLN A 177 10.94 3.58 -53.53
C GLN A 177 11.24 4.30 -52.21
N LEU A 178 10.86 3.72 -51.07
CA LEU A 178 11.21 4.23 -49.74
C LEU A 178 12.72 4.33 -49.55
N CYS A 179 13.47 3.31 -49.94
CA CYS A 179 14.94 3.33 -49.87
C CYS A 179 15.55 4.43 -50.75
N HIS A 180 14.96 4.68 -51.93
CA HIS A 180 15.42 5.76 -52.82
C HIS A 180 15.13 7.14 -52.21
N ASP A 181 13.92 7.36 -51.70
CA ASP A 181 13.43 8.65 -51.23
C ASP A 181 14.01 9.05 -49.85
N HIS A 182 14.14 8.09 -48.94
CA HIS A 182 14.48 8.36 -47.55
C HIS A 182 15.98 8.33 -47.25
N GLU A 183 16.73 7.49 -47.99
CA GLU A 183 18.13 7.25 -47.72
C GLU A 183 19.05 7.41 -48.96
N GLY A 184 18.49 7.70 -50.15
CA GLY A 184 19.26 7.88 -51.39
C GLY A 184 19.84 6.59 -51.95
N ALA A 185 19.22 5.45 -51.64
CA ALA A 185 19.63 4.13 -52.11
C ALA A 185 19.39 3.94 -53.61
N LEU A 186 20.08 2.99 -54.24
CA LEU A 186 19.82 2.62 -55.63
C LEU A 186 18.61 1.69 -55.79
N GLY A 187 18.21 1.02 -54.70
CA GLY A 187 17.04 0.17 -54.67
C GLY A 187 16.88 -0.49 -53.32
N GLY A 188 15.80 -1.22 -53.15
CA GLY A 188 15.51 -1.98 -51.94
C GLY A 188 14.67 -3.20 -52.24
N ALA A 189 14.72 -4.21 -51.37
CA ALA A 189 13.92 -5.43 -51.51
C ALA A 189 13.46 -5.97 -50.15
N CYS A 190 12.30 -6.62 -50.12
CA CYS A 190 11.85 -7.35 -48.94
C CYS A 190 12.60 -8.67 -48.81
N HIS A 191 13.10 -8.98 -47.61
CA HIS A 191 13.66 -10.29 -47.28
C HIS A 191 12.85 -10.93 -46.14
N PRO A 192 12.56 -12.24 -46.24
CA PRO A 192 11.93 -12.98 -45.15
C PRO A 192 12.89 -13.14 -43.96
N GLN A 193 12.41 -12.79 -42.78
CA GLN A 193 13.06 -13.04 -41.49
C GLN A 193 12.14 -13.91 -40.60
N GLU A 194 12.66 -14.39 -39.48
CA GLU A 194 11.92 -15.25 -38.53
C GLU A 194 10.60 -14.62 -38.02
N TYR A 195 10.46 -13.29 -38.07
CA TYR A 195 9.27 -12.56 -37.63
C TYR A 195 8.66 -11.66 -38.71
N GLY A 196 8.64 -12.13 -39.96
CA GLY A 196 8.01 -11.44 -41.09
C GLY A 196 9.03 -10.90 -42.10
N ASN A 197 8.55 -10.12 -43.05
CA ASN A 197 9.38 -9.56 -44.11
C ASN A 197 9.91 -8.19 -43.70
N SER A 198 11.19 -7.95 -43.97
CA SER A 198 11.86 -6.68 -43.68
C SER A 198 12.45 -6.08 -44.95
N CYS A 199 12.38 -4.76 -45.07
CA CYS A 199 12.91 -4.02 -46.21
C CYS A 199 14.43 -3.81 -46.04
N PHE A 200 15.20 -4.05 -47.09
CA PHE A 200 16.65 -3.80 -47.12
C PHE A 200 17.02 -2.88 -48.27
N CYS A 201 17.70 -1.78 -47.96
CA CYS A 201 18.17 -0.79 -48.93
C CYS A 201 19.60 -1.12 -49.44
N TYR A 202 19.83 -0.93 -50.74
CA TYR A 202 21.09 -1.21 -51.44
C TYR A 202 21.74 0.09 -51.95
N TYR A 203 23.02 0.28 -51.62
CA TYR A 203 23.81 1.43 -52.06
C TYR A 203 24.94 1.00 -52.99
N ASN A 204 25.34 1.88 -53.92
CA ASN A 204 26.55 1.68 -54.71
C ASN A 204 27.74 1.73 -53.77
N CYS A 205 28.51 0.64 -53.73
CA CYS A 205 29.82 0.65 -53.13
C CYS A 205 30.72 1.59 -53.95
N LYS A 206 31.11 2.75 -53.40
CA LYS A 206 32.30 3.44 -53.91
C LYS A 206 33.50 2.53 -53.63
N MET A 207 34.14 2.04 -54.69
CA MET A 207 35.42 1.35 -54.61
C MET A 207 36.52 2.29 -54.12
#